data_AF-A0AAZ1X819-F1
#
_entry.id   AF-A0AAZ1X819-F1
#
_cell.length_a   1.000
_cell.length_b   1.000
_cell.length_c   1.000
_cell.angle_alpha   90.00
_cell.angle_beta   90.00
_cell.angle_gamma   90.00
#
_symmetry.space_group_name_H-M   'P 1'
#
loop_
_entity.id
_entity.type
_entity.pdbx_description
1 polymer ?
#
loop_
_entity_poly.entity_id
_entity_poly.type
_entity_poly.pdbx_seq_one_letter_code
_entity_poly.pdbx_strand_id
1 'polypeptide(L)'
;QTDAQQEARSYLSEDMLAEFKAAFDMFDTDGGGDISTKELGTVMRMLGQNPTREELDEIIEEVDEDGSGTIDFEEFLVMMVRLMKEDQAGKSEEELADCFRVFDKNGDGYIDREEFALIIRSTGEAISEEEIDELLKDGDKNNDGMLDFDEFLKMMENVQ
;
A
#
# COMPACT_ATOMS: atom_id res chain seq x y z
N GLN A 1 26.29 -2.02 -3.98
CA GLN A 1 25.24 -1.39 -3.17
C GLN A 1 24.73 -0.16 -3.88
N THR A 2 23.44 -0.17 -4.24
CA THR A 2 22.74 0.97 -4.86
C THR A 2 22.36 2.00 -3.79
N ASP A 3 22.06 3.23 -4.19
CA ASP A 3 21.63 4.28 -3.24
C ASP A 3 20.35 3.88 -2.49
N ALA A 4 19.46 3.10 -3.14
CA ALA A 4 18.23 2.56 -2.56
C ALA A 4 18.49 1.58 -1.40
N GLN A 5 19.45 0.66 -1.55
CA GLN A 5 19.82 -0.30 -0.50
C GLN A 5 20.37 0.41 0.74
N GLN A 6 21.17 1.46 0.55
CA GLN A 6 21.76 2.22 1.63
C GLN A 6 20.72 3.10 2.35
N GLU A 7 19.79 3.69 1.59
CA GLU A 7 18.65 4.43 2.14
C GLU A 7 17.73 3.51 2.96
N ALA A 8 17.32 2.36 2.41
CA ALA A 8 16.45 1.40 3.09
C ALA A 8 17.05 0.98 4.44
N ARG A 9 18.33 0.62 4.46
CA ARG A 9 19.03 0.25 5.70
C ARG A 9 19.13 1.40 6.71
N SER A 10 19.22 2.64 6.24
CA SER A 10 19.24 3.82 7.12
C SER A 10 17.87 4.19 7.70
N TYR A 11 16.80 3.79 7.01
CA TYR A 11 15.42 4.00 7.43
C TYR A 11 15.00 3.02 8.54
N LEU A 12 15.65 1.85 8.60
CA LEU A 12 15.32 0.77 9.52
C LEU A 12 16.16 0.84 10.81
N SER A 13 15.50 0.65 11.95
CA SER A 13 16.18 0.48 13.24
C SER A 13 16.83 -0.91 13.34
N GLU A 14 17.81 -1.07 14.25
CA GLU A 14 18.48 -2.37 14.46
C GLU A 14 17.49 -3.47 14.85
N ASP A 15 16.46 -3.16 15.64
CA ASP A 15 15.40 -4.10 16.01
C ASP A 15 14.56 -4.52 14.79
N MET A 16 14.14 -3.57 13.97
CA MET A 16 13.33 -3.84 12.78
C MET A 16 14.13 -4.60 11.72
N LEU A 17 15.42 -4.28 11.58
CA LEU A 17 16.34 -5.02 10.72
C LEU A 17 16.49 -6.48 11.19
N ALA A 18 16.49 -6.73 12.50
CA ALA A 18 16.51 -8.08 13.05
C ALA A 18 15.21 -8.84 12.80
N GLU A 19 14.05 -8.17 12.89
CA GLU A 19 12.76 -8.75 12.53
C GLU A 19 12.69 -9.10 11.04
N PHE A 20 13.14 -8.19 10.17
CA PHE A 20 13.21 -8.45 8.74
C PHE A 20 14.21 -9.54 8.40
N LYS A 21 15.31 -9.64 9.16
CA LYS A 21 16.23 -10.75 8.99
C LYS A 21 15.60 -12.08 9.39
N ALA A 22 14.87 -12.12 10.50
CA ALA A 22 14.13 -13.32 10.91
C ALA A 22 13.03 -13.70 9.89
N ALA A 23 12.35 -12.70 9.31
CA ALA A 23 11.41 -12.92 8.22
C ALA A 23 12.12 -13.48 6.99
N PHE A 24 13.22 -12.85 6.55
CA PHE A 24 14.04 -13.30 5.43
C PHE A 24 14.52 -14.75 5.61
N ASP A 25 15.04 -15.09 6.78
CA ASP A 25 15.47 -16.47 7.12
C ASP A 25 14.28 -17.46 7.13
N MET A 26 13.03 -16.97 7.23
CA MET A 26 11.83 -17.80 7.08
C MET A 26 11.48 -18.04 5.60
N PHE A 27 11.81 -17.10 4.71
CA PHE A 27 11.69 -17.24 3.26
C PHE A 27 12.83 -18.08 2.68
N ASP A 28 14.08 -17.82 3.09
CA ASP A 28 15.28 -18.57 2.71
C ASP A 28 15.32 -19.93 3.43
N THR A 29 14.61 -20.90 2.86
CA THR A 29 14.47 -22.23 3.47
C THR A 29 15.68 -23.12 3.24
N ASP A 30 16.47 -22.83 2.19
CA ASP A 30 17.68 -23.59 1.88
C ASP A 30 18.96 -23.01 2.49
N GLY A 31 18.87 -21.79 3.05
CA GLY A 31 19.97 -21.08 3.71
C GLY A 31 21.01 -20.54 2.73
N GLY A 32 20.60 -20.30 1.48
CA GLY A 32 21.44 -19.78 0.40
C GLY A 32 21.86 -18.32 0.63
N GLY A 33 21.09 -17.59 1.43
CA GLY A 33 21.24 -16.15 1.60
C GLY A 33 20.52 -15.32 0.53
N ASP A 34 19.68 -15.97 -0.27
CA ASP A 34 18.86 -15.39 -1.33
C ASP A 34 17.49 -16.11 -1.39
N ILE A 35 16.44 -15.37 -1.77
CA ILE A 35 15.08 -15.93 -1.88
C ILE A 35 14.78 -16.18 -3.34
N SER A 36 14.60 -17.45 -3.69
CA SER A 36 14.15 -17.84 -5.01
C SER A 36 12.63 -17.66 -5.21
N THR A 37 12.17 -17.55 -6.47
CA THR A 37 10.71 -17.54 -6.80
C THR A 37 9.93 -18.66 -6.13
N LYS A 38 10.55 -19.84 -5.96
CA LYS A 38 9.92 -21.01 -5.34
C LYS A 38 9.72 -20.82 -3.84
N GLU A 39 10.69 -20.19 -3.18
CA GLU A 39 10.67 -19.93 -1.75
C GLU A 39 9.67 -18.85 -1.41
N LEU A 40 9.70 -17.74 -2.17
CA LEU A 40 8.69 -16.68 -2.08
C LEU A 40 7.28 -17.24 -2.22
N GLY A 41 7.03 -18.05 -3.26
CA GLY A 41 5.74 -18.69 -3.48
C GLY A 41 5.33 -19.69 -2.40
N THR A 42 6.30 -20.37 -1.77
CA THR A 42 6.03 -21.30 -0.67
C THR A 42 5.56 -20.55 0.57
N VAL A 43 6.24 -19.45 0.93
CA VAL A 43 5.86 -18.67 2.10
C VAL A 43 4.57 -17.90 1.88
N MET A 44 4.35 -17.30 0.70
CA MET A 44 3.08 -16.63 0.39
C MET A 44 1.88 -17.60 0.54
N ARG A 45 2.05 -18.87 0.14
CA ARG A 45 1.06 -19.93 0.39
C ARG A 45 0.89 -20.28 1.84
N MET A 46 1.95 -20.27 2.64
CA MET A 46 1.86 -20.46 4.09
C MET A 46 1.15 -19.31 4.79
N LEU A 47 1.26 -18.08 4.26
CA LEU A 47 0.55 -16.89 4.73
C LEU A 47 -0.92 -16.83 4.24
N GLY A 48 -1.37 -17.83 3.47
CA GLY A 48 -2.74 -17.94 2.98
C GLY A 48 -3.00 -17.26 1.63
N GLN A 49 -1.97 -16.71 0.98
CA GLN A 49 -2.05 -16.16 -0.37
C GLN A 49 -1.69 -17.23 -1.41
N ASN A 50 -2.32 -17.23 -2.58
CA ASN A 50 -1.99 -18.17 -3.66
C ASN A 50 -1.52 -17.41 -4.91
N PRO A 51 -0.31 -16.83 -4.88
CA PRO A 51 0.24 -16.17 -6.05
C PRO A 51 0.50 -17.18 -7.17
N THR A 52 0.28 -16.73 -8.39
CA THR A 52 0.67 -17.42 -9.62
C THR A 52 2.17 -17.28 -9.83
N ARG A 53 2.72 -18.10 -10.74
CA ARG A 53 4.15 -18.02 -11.05
C ARG A 53 4.50 -16.69 -11.73
N GLU A 54 3.61 -16.19 -12.58
CA GLU A 54 3.76 -14.91 -13.27
C GLU A 54 3.84 -13.77 -12.25
N GLU A 55 2.95 -13.72 -11.26
CA GLU A 55 3.01 -12.72 -10.19
C GLU A 55 4.31 -12.81 -9.37
N LEU A 56 4.82 -14.02 -9.11
CA LEU A 56 6.09 -14.19 -8.40
C LEU A 56 7.28 -13.73 -9.24
N ASP A 57 7.28 -14.03 -10.55
CA ASP A 57 8.33 -13.58 -11.47
C ASP A 57 8.29 -12.04 -11.58
N GLU A 58 7.10 -11.43 -11.67
CA GLU A 58 6.93 -9.96 -11.69
C GLU A 58 7.44 -9.30 -10.40
N ILE A 59 7.14 -9.88 -9.23
CA ILE A 59 7.66 -9.38 -7.95
C ILE A 59 9.18 -9.44 -7.95
N ILE A 60 9.79 -10.56 -8.36
CA ILE A 60 11.25 -10.65 -8.40
C ILE A 60 11.84 -9.65 -9.38
N GLU A 61 11.32 -9.55 -10.61
CA GLU A 61 11.83 -8.61 -11.62
C GLU A 61 11.74 -7.14 -11.17
N GLU A 62 10.82 -6.79 -10.26
CA GLU A 62 10.69 -5.42 -9.75
C GLU A 62 11.79 -5.05 -8.74
N VAL A 63 12.30 -6.02 -7.98
CA VAL A 63 13.30 -5.79 -6.91
C VAL A 63 14.70 -6.33 -7.21
N ASP A 64 14.83 -7.26 -8.15
CA ASP A 64 16.09 -7.82 -8.66
C ASP A 64 16.82 -6.78 -9.52
N GLU A 65 17.48 -5.81 -8.85
CA GLU A 65 18.24 -4.76 -9.53
C GLU A 65 19.51 -5.32 -10.18
N ASP A 66 20.05 -6.42 -9.63
CA ASP A 66 21.31 -7.00 -10.10
C ASP A 66 21.13 -8.08 -11.19
N GLY A 67 19.88 -8.50 -11.43
CA GLY A 67 19.50 -9.46 -12.46
C GLY A 67 19.92 -10.90 -12.13
N SER A 68 20.07 -11.22 -10.84
CA SER A 68 20.41 -12.55 -10.34
C SER A 68 19.28 -13.57 -10.51
N GLY A 69 18.03 -13.10 -10.61
CA GLY A 69 16.82 -13.90 -10.64
C GLY A 69 16.42 -14.44 -9.25
N THR A 70 17.04 -13.93 -8.19
CA THR A 70 16.70 -14.20 -6.79
C THR A 70 16.73 -12.88 -6.01
N ILE A 71 16.11 -12.84 -4.82
CA ILE A 71 16.09 -11.63 -3.99
C ILE A 71 17.12 -11.78 -2.88
N ASP A 72 18.16 -10.97 -2.88
CA ASP A 72 19.12 -10.94 -1.78
C ASP A 72 18.58 -10.18 -0.55
N PHE A 73 19.27 -10.28 0.59
CA PHE A 73 18.80 -9.60 1.81
C PHE A 73 18.70 -8.08 1.68
N GLU A 74 19.61 -7.43 0.93
CA GLU A 74 19.57 -5.99 0.74
C GLU A 74 18.40 -5.58 -0.17
N GLU A 75 18.12 -6.35 -1.23
CA GLU A 75 16.94 -6.18 -2.11
C GLU A 75 15.63 -6.42 -1.36
N PHE A 76 15.59 -7.43 -0.49
CA PHE A 76 14.46 -7.69 0.40
C PHE A 76 14.18 -6.50 1.34
N LEU A 77 15.23 -5.86 1.87
CA LEU A 77 15.07 -4.66 2.70
C LEU A 77 14.52 -3.48 1.89
N VAL A 78 14.98 -3.28 0.65
CA VAL A 78 14.44 -2.24 -0.25
C VAL A 78 12.96 -2.50 -0.51
N MET A 79 12.59 -3.74 -0.80
CA MET A 79 11.19 -4.16 -0.99
C MET A 79 10.35 -3.88 0.25
N MET A 80 10.81 -4.32 1.43
CA MET A 80 10.08 -4.14 2.69
C MET A 80 9.95 -2.68 3.08
N VAL A 81 10.98 -1.86 2.85
CA VAL A 81 10.91 -0.41 3.09
C VAL A 81 9.97 0.26 2.09
N ARG A 82 9.93 -0.16 0.83
CA ARG A 82 8.94 0.31 -0.15
C ARG A 82 7.53 -0.04 0.29
N LEU A 83 7.27 -1.32 0.59
CA LEU A 83 5.96 -1.78 1.06
C LEU A 83 5.54 -1.09 2.36
N MET A 84 6.47 -0.88 3.30
CA MET A 84 6.20 -0.10 4.51
C MET A 84 5.92 1.36 4.19
N LYS A 85 6.67 1.97 3.27
CA LYS A 85 6.39 3.34 2.82
C LYS A 85 5.04 3.41 2.09
N GLU A 86 4.62 2.40 1.33
CA GLU A 86 3.32 2.35 0.64
C GLU A 86 2.16 2.10 1.61
N ASP A 87 2.33 1.18 2.57
CA ASP A 87 1.35 0.89 3.62
C ASP A 87 1.21 2.06 4.60
N GLN A 88 2.33 2.73 4.92
CA GLN A 88 2.38 3.87 5.84
C GLN A 88 2.07 5.21 5.16
N ALA A 89 2.32 5.39 3.85
CA ALA A 89 2.01 6.63 3.14
C ALA A 89 0.53 6.79 2.80
N GLY A 90 -0.30 5.77 3.02
CA GLY A 90 -1.64 5.77 2.47
C GLY A 90 -1.60 5.75 0.94
N LYS A 91 -2.77 5.62 0.32
CA LYS A 91 -2.93 5.62 -1.14
C LYS A 91 -2.17 6.81 -1.74
N SER A 92 -1.39 6.59 -2.79
CA SER A 92 -0.64 7.68 -3.44
C SER A 92 -1.58 8.79 -3.91
N GLU A 93 -1.10 10.05 -4.02
CA GLU A 93 -1.91 11.17 -4.54
C GLU A 93 -2.56 10.84 -5.89
N GLU A 94 -1.89 10.06 -6.73
CA GLU A 94 -2.40 9.58 -8.02
C GLU A 94 -3.56 8.59 -7.85
N GLU A 95 -3.46 7.64 -6.93
CA GLU A 95 -4.55 6.71 -6.61
C GLU A 95 -5.71 7.41 -5.91
N LEU A 96 -5.43 8.40 -5.06
CA LEU A 96 -6.43 9.25 -4.43
C LEU A 96 -7.10 10.16 -5.47
N ALA A 97 -6.38 10.62 -6.49
CA ALA A 97 -6.94 11.39 -7.60
C ALA A 97 -7.81 10.54 -8.53
N ASP A 98 -7.41 9.31 -8.84
CA ASP A 98 -8.25 8.39 -9.59
C ASP A 98 -9.48 7.96 -8.78
N CYS A 99 -9.31 7.70 -7.48
CA CYS A 99 -10.42 7.53 -6.55
C CYS A 99 -11.35 8.73 -6.61
N PHE A 100 -10.84 9.95 -6.37
CA PHE A 100 -11.60 11.20 -6.37
C PHE A 100 -12.37 11.38 -7.67
N ARG A 101 -11.77 11.08 -8.82
CA ARG A 101 -12.44 11.14 -10.12
C ARG A 101 -13.51 10.07 -10.32
N VAL A 102 -13.39 8.92 -9.65
CA VAL A 102 -14.44 7.91 -9.63
C VAL A 102 -15.60 8.35 -8.73
N PHE A 103 -15.29 9.08 -7.65
CA PHE A 103 -16.25 9.67 -6.70
C PHE A 103 -17.02 10.84 -7.31
N ASP A 104 -16.32 11.85 -7.82
CA ASP A 104 -16.87 13.02 -8.53
C ASP A 104 -17.45 12.60 -9.89
N LYS A 105 -18.75 12.32 -9.93
CA LYS A 105 -19.45 11.87 -11.14
C LYS A 105 -19.70 13.02 -12.09
N ASN A 106 -19.86 14.21 -11.54
CA ASN A 106 -20.26 15.39 -12.27
C ASN A 106 -19.04 16.12 -12.90
N GLY A 107 -17.83 15.84 -12.40
CA GLY A 107 -16.55 16.38 -12.84
C GLY A 107 -16.28 17.83 -12.42
N ASP A 108 -16.94 18.31 -11.36
CA ASP A 108 -16.82 19.69 -10.89
C ASP A 108 -15.63 19.90 -9.94
N GLY A 109 -14.93 18.83 -9.57
CA GLY A 109 -13.79 18.86 -8.67
C GLY A 109 -14.16 18.84 -7.19
N TYR A 110 -15.42 18.55 -6.85
CA TYR A 110 -15.95 18.43 -5.51
C TYR A 110 -16.74 17.13 -5.38
N ILE A 111 -16.75 16.53 -4.21
CA ILE A 111 -17.62 15.38 -3.92
C ILE A 111 -18.77 15.88 -3.05
N ASP A 112 -19.98 15.86 -3.61
CA ASP A 112 -21.17 16.21 -2.85
C ASP A 112 -21.68 15.03 -2.00
N ARG A 113 -22.64 15.31 -1.12
CA ARG A 113 -23.25 14.30 -0.24
C ARG A 113 -23.85 13.12 -1.01
N GLU A 114 -24.50 13.37 -2.14
CA GLU A 114 -25.16 12.34 -2.93
C GLU A 114 -24.11 11.45 -3.63
N GLU A 115 -23.03 12.04 -4.13
CA GLU A 115 -21.89 11.34 -4.73
C GLU A 115 -21.15 10.48 -3.71
N PHE A 116 -20.85 11.04 -2.53
CA PHE A 116 -20.22 10.31 -1.44
C PHE A 116 -21.08 9.13 -0.96
N ALA A 117 -22.38 9.36 -0.77
CA ALA A 117 -23.35 8.34 -0.37
C ALA A 117 -23.46 7.20 -1.40
N LEU A 118 -23.43 7.53 -2.68
CA LEU A 118 -23.53 6.54 -3.75
C LEU A 118 -22.33 5.58 -3.73
N ILE A 119 -21.13 6.11 -3.52
CA ILE A 119 -19.92 5.30 -3.58
C ILE A 119 -19.73 4.46 -2.32
N ILE A 120 -19.98 5.01 -1.13
CA ILE A 120 -19.94 4.21 0.10
C ILE A 120 -20.95 3.06 0.06
N ARG A 121 -22.13 3.27 -0.54
CA ARG A 121 -23.07 2.18 -0.77
C ARG A 121 -22.57 1.18 -1.83
N SER A 122 -21.74 1.63 -2.76
CA SER A 122 -21.12 0.79 -3.80
C SER A 122 -19.90 0.00 -3.30
N THR A 123 -19.22 0.42 -2.23
CA THR A 123 -18.13 -0.34 -1.60
C THR A 123 -18.63 -1.52 -0.77
N GLY A 124 -19.95 -1.62 -0.57
CA GLY A 124 -20.61 -2.74 0.12
C GLY A 124 -20.78 -2.52 1.62
N GLU A 125 -20.41 -1.35 2.14
CA GLU A 125 -20.63 -0.99 3.54
C GLU A 125 -22.03 -0.44 3.77
N ALA A 126 -22.69 -0.94 4.82
CA ALA A 126 -24.03 -0.53 5.20
C ALA A 126 -23.95 0.69 6.13
N ILE A 127 -23.63 1.84 5.56
CA ILE A 127 -23.59 3.14 6.27
C ILE A 127 -24.95 3.86 6.18
N SER A 128 -25.38 4.50 7.28
CA SER A 128 -26.62 5.26 7.36
C SER A 128 -26.44 6.71 6.90
N GLU A 129 -27.54 7.40 6.58
CA GLU A 129 -27.49 8.82 6.15
C GLU A 129 -26.95 9.77 7.23
N GLU A 130 -27.06 9.37 8.49
CA GLU A 130 -26.54 10.10 9.65
C GLU A 130 -25.02 9.96 9.73
N GLU A 131 -24.47 8.77 9.49
CA GLU A 131 -23.01 8.56 9.47
C GLU A 131 -22.36 9.24 8.26
N ILE A 132 -23.06 9.31 7.12
CA ILE A 132 -22.60 10.09 5.97
C ILE A 132 -22.47 11.57 6.33
N ASP A 133 -23.45 12.12 7.06
CA ASP A 133 -23.43 13.53 7.48
C ASP A 133 -22.30 13.81 8.48
N GLU A 134 -22.03 12.89 9.40
CA GLU A 134 -20.93 12.99 10.36
C GLU A 134 -19.56 12.85 9.68
N LEU A 135 -19.41 11.91 8.72
CA LEU A 135 -18.16 11.75 7.95
C LEU A 135 -17.88 12.96 7.06
N LEU A 136 -18.92 13.48 6.38
CA LEU A 136 -18.80 14.71 5.59
C LEU A 136 -18.43 15.89 6.48
N LYS A 137 -19.08 16.08 7.64
CA LYS A 137 -18.72 17.15 8.58
C LYS A 137 -17.31 17.02 9.14
N ASP A 138 -16.82 15.80 9.33
CA ASP A 138 -15.47 15.58 9.83
C ASP A 138 -14.41 15.92 8.77
N GLY A 139 -14.69 15.59 7.50
CA GLY A 139 -13.83 15.90 6.36
C GLY A 139 -13.89 17.36 5.88
N ASP A 140 -15.09 17.96 5.84
CA ASP A 140 -15.37 19.32 5.36
C ASP A 140 -14.84 20.38 6.34
N LYS A 141 -13.61 20.86 6.09
CA LYS A 141 -12.95 21.86 6.93
C LYS A 141 -13.42 23.26 6.58
N ASN A 142 -13.80 23.50 5.34
CA ASN A 142 -14.19 24.80 4.83
C ASN A 142 -15.69 25.12 5.09
N ASN A 143 -16.47 24.11 5.52
CA ASN A 143 -17.92 24.12 5.79
C ASN A 143 -18.76 24.53 4.57
N ASP A 144 -18.36 24.17 3.36
CA ASP A 144 -19.11 24.41 2.12
C ASP A 144 -20.13 23.30 1.82
N GLY A 145 -20.10 22.20 2.59
CA GLY A 145 -21.00 21.06 2.46
C GLY A 145 -20.58 20.07 1.35
N MET A 146 -19.39 20.24 0.80
CA MET A 146 -18.77 19.40 -0.22
C MET A 146 -17.36 19.01 0.26
N LEU A 147 -16.77 17.96 -0.33
CA LEU A 147 -15.38 17.62 -0.09
C LEU A 147 -14.55 17.99 -1.31
N ASP A 148 -13.63 18.93 -1.14
CA ASP A 148 -12.61 19.18 -2.14
C ASP A 148 -11.50 18.12 -2.08
N PHE A 149 -10.59 18.13 -3.07
CA PHE A 149 -9.51 17.15 -3.16
C PHE A 149 -8.59 17.15 -1.91
N ASP A 150 -8.26 18.32 -1.36
CA ASP A 150 -7.41 18.47 -0.17
C ASP A 150 -8.10 17.96 1.10
N GLU A 151 -9.40 18.18 1.21
CA GLU A 151 -10.24 17.67 2.30
C GLU A 151 -10.42 16.16 2.23
N PHE A 152 -10.64 15.62 1.03
CA PHE A 152 -10.71 14.17 0.80
C PHE A 152 -9.38 13.47 1.11
N LEU A 153 -8.24 14.05 0.71
CA LEU A 153 -6.91 13.55 1.04
C LEU A 153 -6.73 13.47 2.56
N LYS A 154 -7.00 14.56 3.28
CA LYS A 154 -6.89 14.61 4.74
C LYS A 154 -7.84 13.64 5.43
N MET A 155 -9.03 13.43 4.89
CA MET A 155 -9.97 12.46 5.42
C MET A 155 -9.41 11.03 5.29
N MET A 156 -8.85 10.69 4.11
CA MET A 156 -8.23 9.40 3.85
C MET A 156 -6.94 9.17 4.64
N GLU A 157 -6.14 10.22 4.88
CA GLU A 157 -4.95 10.15 5.75
C GLU A 157 -5.32 9.89 7.23
N ASN A 158 -6.47 10.39 7.70
CA ASN A 158 -6.92 10.19 9.09
C ASN A 158 -7.68 8.88 9.33
N VAL A 159 -7.93 8.08 8.28
CA VAL A 159 -8.62 6.78 8.35
C VAL A 159 -7.64 5.60 8.57
N GLN A 160 -6.35 5.88 8.80
CA GLN A 160 -5.33 4.88 9.20
C GLN A 160 -5.41 4.46 10.68
#